data_AF-A0A6N6VER8-F1
#
_entry.id   AF-A0A6N6VER8-F1
#
_cell.length_a   1.000
_cell.length_b   1.000
_cell.length_c   1.000
_cell.angle_alpha   90.00
_cell.angle_beta   90.00
_cell.angle_gamma   90.00
#
_symmetry.space_group_name_H-M   'P 1'
#
loop_
_entity.id
_entity.type
_entity.pdbx_description
1 polymer ?
#
loop_
_entity_poly.entity_id
_entity_poly.type
_entity_poly.pdbx_seq_one_letter_code
_entity_poly.pdbx_strand_id
1 'polypeptide(L)' 'MNKKAFLSQYFGTKRYLYQDDKKVAHVHVVNGVYYLHGHHKTKWSGIKLTFNSEQEFMNYIQQYELSLEEDKQLTLF' A
#
# COMPACT_ATOMS: atom_id res chain seq x y z
N MET A 1 -19.27 -5.81 -11.35
CA MET A 1 -18.56 -6.43 -10.20
C MET A 1 -19.49 -6.44 -9.00
N ASN A 2 -19.70 -7.58 -8.34
CA ASN A 2 -20.55 -7.66 -7.14
C ASN A 2 -19.84 -6.97 -5.96
N LYS A 3 -20.56 -6.17 -5.16
CA LYS A 3 -20.04 -5.50 -3.95
C LYS A 3 -19.30 -6.46 -3.01
N LYS A 4 -19.78 -7.70 -2.88
CA LYS A 4 -19.12 -8.74 -2.07
C LYS A 4 -17.75 -9.13 -2.62
N ALA A 5 -17.65 -9.29 -3.94
CA ALA A 5 -16.39 -9.61 -4.61
C ALA A 5 -15.38 -8.45 -4.49
N PHE A 6 -15.85 -7.21 -4.62
CA PHE A 6 -15.02 -6.03 -4.39
C PHE A 6 -14.47 -5.97 -2.97
N LEU A 7 -15.32 -6.09 -1.95
CA LEU A 7 -14.87 -6.04 -0.56
C LEU A 7 -13.88 -7.17 -0.24
N SER A 8 -14.15 -8.38 -0.74
CA SER A 8 -13.24 -9.52 -0.57
C SER A 8 -11.87 -9.24 -1.18
N GLN A 9 -11.81 -8.73 -2.41
CA GLN A 9 -10.55 -8.40 -3.06
C GLN A 9 -9.85 -7.21 -2.38
N TYR A 10 -10.60 -6.18 -2.01
CA TYR A 10 -10.09 -5.01 -1.33
C TYR A 10 -9.38 -5.41 -0.03
N PHE A 11 -10.05 -6.14 0.87
CA PHE A 11 -9.41 -6.57 2.12
C PHE A 11 -8.37 -7.68 1.93
N GLY A 12 -8.52 -8.53 0.92
CA GLY A 12 -7.59 -9.63 0.63
C GLY A 12 -6.26 -9.21 -0.02
N THR A 13 -6.18 -7.99 -0.57
CA THR A 13 -4.98 -7.47 -1.26
C THR A 13 -4.22 -6.44 -0.43
N LYS A 14 -4.49 -6.40 0.88
CA LYS A 14 -3.83 -5.47 1.79
C LYS A 14 -2.35 -5.78 1.89
N ARG A 15 -1.51 -4.82 1.55
CA ARG A 15 -0.04 -4.90 1.70
C ARG A 15 0.48 -3.73 2.51
N TYR A 16 1.46 -3.96 3.36
CA TYR A 16 2.04 -2.90 4.19
C TYR A 16 3.21 -2.20 3.51
N LEU A 17 3.37 -0.92 3.81
CA LEU A 17 4.48 -0.09 3.38
C LEU A 17 5.31 0.33 4.58
N TYR A 18 6.62 0.29 4.39
CA TYR A 18 7.62 0.53 5.40
C TYR A 18 8.49 1.73 5.05
N GLN A 19 8.88 2.48 6.07
CA GLN A 19 9.90 3.52 6.02
C GLN A 19 10.75 3.38 7.27
N ASP A 20 12.07 3.33 7.14
CA ASP A 20 13.00 3.13 8.25
C ASP A 20 12.61 1.91 9.12
N ASP A 21 12.29 0.78 8.47
CA ASP A 21 11.82 -0.47 9.09
C ASP A 21 10.51 -0.38 9.90
N LYS A 22 9.83 0.76 9.86
CA LYS A 22 8.55 0.96 10.53
C LYS A 22 7.41 0.88 9.54
N LYS A 23 6.35 0.18 9.94
CA LYS A 23 5.08 0.12 9.23
C LYS A 23 4.41 1.49 9.27
N VAL A 24 4.33 2.16 8.11
CA VAL A 24 3.85 3.55 8.03
C VAL A 24 2.56 3.73 7.24
N ALA A 25 2.27 2.85 6.29
CA ALA A 25 1.07 2.88 5.48
C ALA A 25 0.67 1.46 5.01
N HIS A 26 -0.45 1.35 4.33
CA HIS A 26 -0.85 0.15 3.61
C HIS A 26 -1.54 0.50 2.30
N VAL A 27 -1.50 -0.41 1.35
CA VAL A 27 -2.18 -0.30 0.05
C VAL A 27 -3.16 -1.45 -0.14
N HIS A 28 -4.27 -1.17 -0.81
CA HIS A 28 -5.18 -2.16 -1.37
C HIS A 28 -5.14 -2.07 -2.90
N VAL A 29 -5.07 -3.21 -3.60
CA VAL A 29 -5.02 -3.23 -5.06
C VAL A 29 -6.26 -3.91 -5.60
N VAL A 30 -7.12 -3.14 -6.26
CA VAL A 30 -8.36 -3.65 -6.85
C VAL A 30 -8.41 -3.27 -8.31
N ASN A 31 -8.39 -4.28 -9.19
CA ASN A 31 -8.44 -4.09 -10.65
C ASN A 31 -7.40 -3.08 -11.18
N GLY A 32 -6.18 -3.11 -10.65
CA GLY A 32 -5.10 -2.19 -11.05
C GLY A 32 -5.20 -0.78 -10.44
N VAL A 33 -6.20 -0.51 -9.60
CA VAL A 33 -6.29 0.74 -8.81
C VAL A 33 -5.66 0.50 -7.43
N TYR A 34 -4.80 1.43 -7.02
CA TYR A 34 -4.03 1.36 -5.79
C TYR A 34 -4.58 2.37 -4.79
N TYR A 35 -5.10 1.89 -3.66
CA TYR A 35 -5.64 2.73 -2.58
C TYR A 35 -4.65 2.75 -1.41
N LEU A 36 -3.87 3.83 -1.28
CA LEU A 36 -2.91 3.99 -0.21
C LEU A 36 -3.54 4.70 0.98
N HIS A 37 -3.41 4.08 2.15
CA HIS A 37 -3.89 4.57 3.42
C HIS A 37 -2.76 4.63 4.44
N GLY A 38 -2.57 5.80 5.05
CA GLY A 38 -1.62 5.98 6.13
C GLY A 38 -1.97 5.17 7.37
N HIS A 39 -0.94 4.67 8.07
CA HIS A 39 -1.11 3.95 9.33
C HIS A 39 -1.36 4.92 10.49
N HIS A 40 -2.12 4.48 11.48
CA HIS A 40 -2.45 5.32 12.63
C HIS A 40 -1.20 5.57 13.48
N LYS A 41 -1.10 6.76 14.11
CA LYS A 41 0.03 7.20 14.95
C LYS A 41 1.40 7.25 14.25
N THR A 42 1.41 7.37 12.93
CA THR A 42 2.63 7.68 12.15
C THR A 42 2.49 9.06 11.50
N LYS A 43 3.59 9.60 10.93
CA LYS A 43 3.54 10.85 10.14
C LYS A 43 2.60 10.76 8.93
N TRP A 44 2.16 9.55 8.58
CA TRP A 44 1.28 9.25 7.47
C TRP A 44 -0.20 9.20 7.88
N SER A 45 -0.51 9.27 9.18
CA SER A 45 -1.87 9.16 9.69
C SER A 45 -2.82 10.15 8.98
N GLY A 46 -3.93 9.64 8.45
CA GLY A 46 -4.92 10.44 7.73
C GLY A 46 -4.69 10.56 6.23
N ILE A 47 -3.53 10.15 5.70
CA ILE A 47 -3.28 10.11 4.25
C ILE A 47 -4.21 9.07 3.60
N LYS A 48 -4.90 9.51 2.54
CA LYS A 48 -5.70 8.67 1.64
C LYS A 48 -5.43 9.10 0.21
N LEU A 49 -4.80 8.24 -0.58
CA LEU A 49 -4.47 8.50 -1.97
C LEU A 49 -4.96 7.36 -2.85
N THR A 50 -5.26 7.68 -4.11
CA THR A 50 -5.66 6.72 -5.13
C THR A 50 -4.76 6.90 -6.34
N PHE A 51 -4.22 5.81 -6.86
CA PHE A 51 -3.43 5.79 -8.09
C PHE A 51 -4.11 4.86 -9.09
N ASN A 52 -4.20 5.29 -10.36
CA ASN A 52 -4.90 4.55 -11.41
C ASN A 52 -3.95 3.71 -12.27
N SER A 53 -2.65 3.75 -11.97
CA SER A 53 -1.65 2.91 -12.59
C SER A 53 -0.60 2.47 -11.58
N GLU A 54 0.03 1.33 -11.86
CA GLU A 54 1.18 0.86 -11.11
C GLU A 54 2.33 1.87 -11.17
N GLN A 55 2.56 2.50 -12.33
CA GLN A 55 3.64 3.48 -12.49
C GLN A 55 3.48 4.69 -11.54
N GLU A 56 2.27 5.25 -11.43
CA GLU A 56 2.00 6.35 -10.50
C GLU A 56 2.27 5.94 -9.05
N PHE A 57 1.82 4.74 -8.68
CA PHE A 57 2.03 4.19 -7.35
C PHE A 57 3.51 3.95 -7.05
N MET A 58 4.25 3.36 -7.98
CA MET A 58 5.69 3.08 -7.83
C MET A 58 6.51 4.37 -7.76
N ASN A 59 6.19 5.37 -8.59
CA ASN A 59 6.83 6.69 -8.51
C ASN A 59 6.61 7.33 -7.13
N TYR A 60 5.40 7.22 -6.58
CA TYR A 60 5.10 7.72 -5.24
C TYR A 60 5.90 6.98 -4.17
N ILE A 61 5.92 5.65 -4.20
CA ILE A 61 6.71 4.83 -3.26
C ILE A 61 8.19 5.24 -3.31
N GLN A 62 8.75 5.36 -4.51
CA GLN A 62 10.15 5.74 -4.71
C GLN A 62 10.45 7.16 -4.19
N GLN A 63 9.60 8.13 -4.51
CA GLN A 63 9.77 9.53 -4.07
C GLN A 63 9.82 9.66 -2.55
N TYR A 64 9.07 8.83 -1.83
CA TYR A 64 8.98 8.89 -0.37
C TYR A 64 9.78 7.81 0.35
N GLU A 65 10.63 7.10 -0.39
CA GLU A 65 11.52 6.04 0.13
C GLU A 65 10.75 4.98 0.93
N LEU A 66 9.59 4.59 0.40
CA LEU A 66 8.79 3.51 0.94
C LEU A 66 9.26 2.16 0.38
N SER A 67 9.11 1.10 1.16
CA SER A 67 9.36 -0.29 0.74
C SER A 67 8.13 -1.15 0.99
N LEU A 68 7.90 -2.15 0.13
CA LEU A 68 6.81 -3.11 0.34
C LEU A 68 7.19 -4.14 1.40
N GLU A 69 6.20 -4.69 2.08
CA GLU A 69 6.39 -5.80 3.03
C GLU A 69 7.11 -6.99 2.39
N GLU A 70 6.85 -7.25 1.10
CA GLU A 70 7.50 -8.29 0.30
C GLU A 70 9.02 -8.07 0.17
N ASP A 71 9.46 -6.82 -0.02
CA ASP A 71 10.88 -6.46 -0.11
C ASP A 71 11.61 -6.71 1.22
N LYS A 72 10.92 -6.53 2.35
CA LYS A 72 11.45 -6.79 3.70
C LYS A 72 11.52 -8.28 4.03
N GLN A 73 10.60 -9.09 3.49
CA GLN A 73 10.60 -10.54 3.72
C GLN A 73 11.73 -11.23 2.95
N LEU A 74 12.16 -10.67 1.81
CA LEU A 74 13.25 -11.21 0.99
C LEU A 74 14.65 -10.98 1.60
N THR A 75 14.82 -10.09 2.59
CA THR A 75 16.12 -9.81 3.22
C THR A 75 16.44 -10.68 4.45
N LEU A 76 15.63 -11.69 4.75
CA LEU A 76 15.76 -12.56 5.94
C LEU A 76 16.47 -13.90 5.68
N PHE A 77 17.12 -14.08 4.52
CA PHE A 77 17.85 -15.30 4.14
C PHE A 77 19.35 -15.06 4.01
#